data_AF-A0AAD7H3G9-F1
#
_entry.id   AF-A0AAD7H3G9-F1
#
_cell.length_a   1.000
_cell.length_b   1.000
_cell.length_c   1.000
_cell.angle_alpha   90.00
_cell.angle_beta   90.00
_cell.angle_gamma   90.00
#
_symmetry.space_group_name_H-M   'P 1'
#
loop_
_entity.id
_entity.type
_entity.pdbx_description
1 polymer ?
#
loop_
_entity_poly.entity_id
_entity_poly.type
_entity_poly.pdbx_seq_one_letter_code
_entity_poly.pdbx_strand_id
1 'polypeptide(L)'
;IHAFGHEWACQLLCHPRKRKGFGFTNGEGCERFWHSISHLIANLRICGYYKRLYMLDMQIEHADDASLRNLGEWIWWCHLHSMK
;
A
#
# COMPACT_ATOMS: atom_id res chain seq x y z
N ILE A 1 -7.51 2.42 7.92
CA ILE A 1 -7.35 3.89 7.80
C ILE A 1 -8.01 4.30 6.49
N HIS A 2 -9.35 4.24 6.46
CA HIS A 2 -10.19 4.91 5.45
C HIS A 2 -11.55 5.10 6.13
N ALA A 3 -11.60 6.05 7.05
CA ALA A 3 -12.83 6.42 7.75
C ALA A 3 -13.23 7.87 7.48
N PHE A 4 -12.45 8.61 6.68
CA PHE A 4 -12.64 10.06 6.49
C PHE A 4 -13.06 10.44 5.07
N GLY A 5 -13.29 9.47 4.19
CA GLY A 5 -13.75 9.72 2.81
C GLY A 5 -15.25 9.96 2.68
N HIS A 6 -16.05 9.57 3.66
CA HIS A 6 -17.51 9.47 3.49
C HIS A 6 -18.28 10.79 3.69
N GLU A 7 -17.69 11.78 4.37
CA GLU A 7 -18.33 13.08 4.62
C GLU A 7 -17.40 14.23 4.24
N TRP A 8 -17.96 15.27 3.62
CA TRP A 8 -17.21 16.45 3.17
C TRP A 8 -16.44 17.12 4.33
N ALA A 9 -17.03 17.19 5.52
CA ALA A 9 -16.38 17.74 6.71
C ALA A 9 -15.13 16.94 7.11
N CYS A 10 -15.21 15.61 7.05
CA CYS A 10 -14.10 14.71 7.33
C CYS A 10 -12.96 14.89 6.31
N GLN A 11 -13.28 15.08 5.03
CA GLN A 11 -12.28 15.36 4.00
C GLN A 11 -11.56 16.70 4.23
N LEU A 12 -12.28 17.74 4.65
CA LEU A 12 -11.69 19.05 4.95
C LEU A 12 -10.71 19.02 6.12
N LEU A 13 -11.03 18.26 7.16
CA LEU A 13 -10.26 18.16 8.40
C LEU A 13 -9.09 17.18 8.29
N CYS A 14 -9.32 16.04 7.63
CA CYS A 14 -8.37 14.93 7.54
C CYS A 14 -7.68 14.81 6.17
N HIS A 15 -7.79 15.84 5.31
CA HIS A 15 -7.16 15.84 3.99
C HIS A 15 -5.68 15.42 4.07
N PRO A 16 -5.22 14.41 3.31
CA PRO A 16 -3.84 13.93 3.35
C PRO A 16 -2.80 15.05 3.20
N ARG A 17 -3.04 16.00 2.27
CA ARG A 17 -2.14 17.17 2.08
C ARG A 17 -2.08 18.16 3.27
N LYS A 18 -3.04 18.13 4.19
CA LYS A 18 -3.06 19.00 5.38
C LYS A 18 -2.48 18.31 6.62
N ARG A 19 -2.35 16.98 6.59
CA ARG A 19 -1.82 16.17 7.70
C ARG A 19 -0.30 16.06 7.54
N LYS A 20 0.45 16.46 8.58
CA LYS A 20 1.89 16.20 8.66
C LYS A 20 2.14 14.68 8.63
N GLY A 21 3.09 14.24 7.81
CA GLY A 21 3.48 12.83 7.67
C GLY A 21 2.94 12.10 6.44
N PHE A 22 1.97 12.66 5.70
CA PHE A 22 1.45 12.04 4.47
C PHE A 22 2.25 12.39 3.20
N GLY A 23 3.07 13.46 3.24
CA GLY A 23 3.82 13.93 2.08
C GLY A 23 2.91 14.26 0.89
N PHE A 24 3.33 13.89 -0.32
CA PHE A 24 2.53 14.00 -1.54
C PHE A 24 1.67 12.76 -1.83
N THR A 25 1.61 11.80 -0.91
CA THR A 25 0.83 10.59 -1.11
C THR A 25 -0.66 10.87 -0.85
N ASN A 26 -1.53 10.25 -1.65
CA ASN A 26 -2.98 10.32 -1.48
C ASN A 26 -3.50 9.43 -0.33
N GLY A 27 -2.62 8.72 0.37
CA GLY A 27 -2.99 7.80 1.45
C GLY A 27 -3.43 6.41 1.00
N GLU A 28 -3.55 6.15 -0.31
CA GLU A 28 -4.00 4.85 -0.84
C GLU A 28 -2.95 3.74 -0.66
N GLY A 29 -1.67 4.09 -0.50
CA GLY A 29 -0.58 3.13 -0.36
C GLY A 29 -0.81 2.16 0.81
N CYS A 30 -1.28 2.65 1.96
CA CYS A 30 -1.62 1.80 3.10
C CYS A 30 -2.80 0.87 2.83
N GLU A 31 -3.79 1.30 2.05
CA GLU A 31 -4.94 0.45 1.69
C GLU A 31 -4.53 -0.65 0.72
N ARG A 32 -3.72 -0.31 -0.29
CA ARG A 32 -3.18 -1.30 -1.24
C ARG A 32 -2.31 -2.32 -0.53
N PHE A 33 -1.43 -1.85 0.36
CA PHE A 33 -0.61 -2.73 1.20
C PHE A 33 -1.48 -3.62 2.09
N TRP A 34 -2.44 -3.04 2.82
CA TRP A 34 -3.37 -3.82 3.66
C TRP A 34 -4.14 -4.86 2.85
N HIS A 35 -4.67 -4.49 1.69
CA HIS A 35 -5.38 -5.41 0.80
C HIS A 35 -4.47 -6.57 0.40
N SER A 36 -3.22 -6.29 0.03
CA SER A 36 -2.25 -7.32 -0.37
C SER A 36 -1.99 -8.37 0.72
N ILE A 37 -1.96 -7.97 2.00
CA ILE A 37 -1.71 -8.90 3.12
C ILE A 37 -3.00 -9.42 3.78
N SER A 38 -4.17 -8.89 3.44
CA SER A 38 -5.44 -9.20 4.13
C SER A 38 -5.82 -10.68 4.03
N HIS A 39 -5.49 -11.34 2.91
CA HIS A 39 -5.73 -12.77 2.70
C HIS A 39 -4.95 -13.66 3.68
N LEU A 40 -3.86 -13.17 4.26
CA LEU A 40 -3.03 -13.90 5.23
C LEU A 40 -3.68 -13.95 6.62
N ILE A 41 -4.60 -13.04 6.93
CA ILE A 41 -5.16 -12.88 8.28
C ILE A 41 -5.77 -14.19 8.81
N ALA A 42 -6.48 -14.93 7.96
CA ALA A 42 -7.08 -16.21 8.34
C ALA A 42 -6.01 -17.25 8.74
N ASN A 43 -4.96 -17.40 7.93
CA ASN A 43 -3.88 -18.36 8.16
C ASN A 43 -3.02 -17.97 9.38
N LEU A 44 -2.74 -16.67 9.52
CA LEU A 44 -1.87 -16.15 10.57
C LEU A 44 -2.48 -16.19 11.97
N ARG A 45 -3.82 -16.21 12.08
CA ARG A 45 -4.52 -16.35 13.37
C ARG A 45 -4.27 -17.70 14.03
N ILE A 46 -4.09 -18.75 13.23
CA ILE A 46 -3.92 -20.13 13.70
C ILE A 46 -2.42 -20.48 13.84
N CYS A 47 -1.54 -19.75 13.13
CA CYS A 47 -0.09 -19.96 13.21
C CYS A 47 0.53 -19.51 14.53
N GLY A 48 1.59 -20.21 14.94
CA GLY A 48 2.48 -19.80 16.04
C GLY A 48 3.23 -18.51 15.73
N TYR A 49 3.73 -17.85 16.78
CA TYR A 49 4.36 -16.52 16.71
C TYR A 49 5.47 -16.41 15.65
N TYR A 50 6.45 -17.31 15.67
CA TYR A 50 7.59 -17.27 14.74
C TYR A 50 7.17 -17.52 13.29
N LYS A 51 6.24 -18.45 13.06
CA LYS A 51 5.74 -18.75 11.71
C LYS A 51 4.95 -17.58 11.14
N ARG A 52 4.20 -16.87 11.99
CA ARG A 52 3.50 -15.63 11.61
C ARG A 52 4.48 -14.54 11.20
N LEU A 53 5.51 -14.28 12.00
CA LEU A 53 6.54 -13.30 11.67
C LEU A 53 7.21 -13.62 10.34
N TYR A 54 7.68 -14.85 10.17
CA TYR A 54 8.32 -15.30 8.93
C TYR A 54 7.40 -15.16 7.71
N MET A 55 6.13 -15.56 7.82
CA MET A 55 5.17 -15.44 6.71
C MET A 55 4.86 -13.98 6.35
N LEU A 56 4.80 -13.09 7.34
CA LEU A 56 4.62 -11.65 7.10
C LEU A 56 5.84 -11.07 6.40
N ASP A 57 7.03 -11.39 6.89
CA ASP A 57 8.31 -10.92 6.35
C ASP A 57 8.46 -11.29 4.87
N MET A 58 8.29 -12.59 4.55
CA MET A 58 8.31 -13.08 3.17
C MET A 58 7.29 -12.40 2.25
N GLN A 59 6.12 -12.04 2.78
CA GLN A 59 5.07 -11.39 1.99
C GLN A 59 5.34 -9.90 1.78
N ILE A 60 5.96 -9.24 2.74
CA ILE A 60 6.44 -7.86 2.59
C ILE A 60 7.56 -7.82 1.55
N GLU A 61 8.56 -8.70 1.66
CA GLU A 61 9.64 -8.81 0.68
C GLU A 61 9.09 -9.05 -0.73
N HIS A 62 8.16 -9.99 -0.88
CA HIS A 62 7.53 -10.26 -2.18
C HIS A 62 6.77 -9.05 -2.74
N ALA A 63 6.03 -8.32 -1.88
CA ALA A 63 5.29 -7.13 -2.28
C ALA A 63 6.24 -6.00 -2.72
N ASP A 64 7.34 -5.80 -2.01
CA ASP A 64 8.36 -4.80 -2.36
C ASP A 64 9.00 -5.13 -3.71
N ASP A 65 9.37 -6.39 -3.92
CA ASP A 65 9.93 -6.91 -5.16
C ASP A 65 8.99 -6.74 -6.37
N ALA A 66 7.69 -6.99 -6.16
CA ALA A 66 6.66 -6.77 -7.18
C ALA A 66 6.47 -5.27 -7.45
N SER A 67 6.50 -4.43 -6.41
CA SER A 67 6.35 -2.98 -6.54
C SER A 67 7.48 -2.35 -7.36
N LEU A 68 8.73 -2.80 -7.15
CA LEU A 68 9.90 -2.34 -7.89
C LEU A 68 9.84 -2.75 -9.37
N ARG A 69 9.43 -3.99 -9.65
CA ARG A 69 9.22 -4.47 -11.03
C ARG A 69 8.17 -3.63 -11.75
N ASN A 70 7.01 -3.43 -11.12
CA ASN A 70 5.92 -2.62 -11.68
C ASN A 70 6.36 -1.16 -11.92
N LEU A 71 7.18 -0.60 -11.03
CA LEU A 71 7.74 0.73 -11.22
C LEU A 71 8.67 0.77 -12.44
N GLY A 72 9.53 -0.24 -12.61
CA GLY A 72 10.40 -0.37 -13.78
C GLY A 72 9.61 -0.45 -15.09
N GLU A 73 8.55 -1.28 -15.14
CA GLU A 73 7.65 -1.37 -16.28
C GLU A 73 6.93 -0.05 -16.57
N TRP A 74 6.50 0.65 -15.52
CA TRP A 74 5.84 1.95 -15.66
C TRP A 74 6.78 3.01 -16.23
N ILE A 75 8.02 3.11 -15.72
CA ILE A 75 9.03 4.04 -16.25
C ILE A 75 9.33 3.73 -17.72
N TRP A 76 9.50 2.45 -18.04
CA TRP A 76 9.71 1.99 -19.43
C TRP A 76 8.54 2.39 -20.33
N TRP A 77 7.31 2.16 -19.88
CA TRP A 77 6.09 2.55 -20.60
C TRP A 77 5.99 4.06 -20.81
N CYS A 78 6.29 4.85 -19.78
CA CYS A 78 6.32 6.32 -19.86
C CYS A 78 7.39 6.80 -20.83
N HIS A 79 8.58 6.21 -20.84
CA HIS A 79 9.64 6.55 -21.78
C HIS A 79 9.20 6.33 -23.22
N LEU A 80 8.56 5.19 -23.50
CA LEU A 80 8.04 4.86 -24.84
C LEU A 80 6.91 5.81 -25.29
N HIS A 81 6.04 6.23 -24.38
CA HIS A 81 4.90 7.10 -24.72
C HIS A 81 5.23 8.60 -24.67
N SER A 82 6.33 9.00 -24.03
CA SER A 82 6.83 10.38 -24.03
C SER A 82 7.61 10.74 -25.31
N MET A 83 7.89 9.78 -26.20
CA MET A 83 8.54 9.98 -27.50
C MET A 83 7.55 10.09 -28.69
N LYS A 84 6.26 10.30 -28.42
CA LYS A 84 5.24 10.69 -29.40
C LYS A 84 4.73 12.08 -29.06
#